data_AF-A0A074Z5S8-F1
#
_entry.id   AF-A0A074Z5S8-F1
#
_cell.length_a   1.000
_cell.length_b   1.000
_cell.length_c   1.000
_cell.angle_alpha   90.00
_cell.angle_beta   90.00
_cell.angle_gamma   90.00
#
_symmetry.space_group_name_H-M   'P 1'
#
loop_
_entity.id
_entity.type
_entity.pdbx_description
1 polymer ?
#
loop_
_entity_poly.entity_id
_entity_poly.type
_entity_poly.pdbx_seq_one_letter_code
_entity_poly.pdbx_strand_id
1 'polypeptide(L)'
;MVLLDTGGWTRWIPSSKSTSVEFANKKKYTGQAETSVSMNEEYETSYSGEKYKGNVMIDQLWIAGRMIPHFTFAEVVESSGAVDDRKGYDGIFGMRRPPESFESCKFLKTTFLDFIMDAKLVNDAIFTFRFC
;
A
#
# COMPACT_ATOMS: atom_id res chain seq x y z
N MET A 1 -8.68 -5.59 5.12
CA MET A 1 -8.94 -5.75 3.68
C MET A 1 -8.30 -4.58 2.96
N VAL A 2 -7.67 -4.82 1.82
CA VAL A 2 -7.05 -3.76 1.01
C VAL A 2 -7.87 -3.56 -0.26
N LEU A 3 -8.04 -2.31 -0.69
CA LEU A 3 -8.59 -2.00 -2.00
C LEU A 3 -7.50 -2.14 -3.07
N LEU A 4 -7.75 -2.97 -4.08
CA LEU A 4 -6.93 -3.00 -5.30
C LEU A 4 -7.47 -1.92 -6.25
N ASP A 5 -6.72 -0.82 -6.37
CA ASP A 5 -7.16 0.38 -7.08
C ASP A 5 -6.49 0.48 -8.46
N THR A 6 -7.26 0.29 -9.53
CA THR A 6 -6.77 0.42 -10.92
C THR A 6 -6.60 1.87 -11.37
N GLY A 7 -7.16 2.84 -10.64
CA GLY A 7 -7.00 4.27 -10.92
C GLY A 7 -5.75 4.89 -10.29
N GLY A 8 -5.36 4.39 -9.11
CA GLY A 8 -4.22 4.87 -8.33
C GLY A 8 -2.95 4.04 -8.49
N TRP A 9 -1.85 4.61 -8.00
CA TRP A 9 -0.51 3.98 -7.96
C TRP A 9 0.12 4.01 -6.57
N THR A 10 -0.57 4.56 -5.57
CA THR A 10 -0.07 4.61 -4.19
C THR A 10 -0.28 3.26 -3.50
N ARG A 11 0.63 2.90 -2.59
CA ARG A 11 0.52 1.66 -1.81
C ARG A 11 0.72 1.96 -0.34
N TRP A 12 -0.34 1.83 0.44
CA TRP A 12 -0.30 2.18 1.86
C TRP A 12 -1.29 1.36 2.69
N ILE A 13 -0.91 1.15 3.96
CA ILE A 13 -1.76 0.54 4.99
C ILE A 13 -1.58 1.30 6.32
N PRO A 14 -2.61 1.36 7.17
CA PRO A 14 -2.56 2.11 8.42
C PRO A 14 -1.67 1.40 9.44
N SER A 15 -0.84 2.15 10.15
CA SER A 15 0.06 1.64 11.20
C SER A 15 -0.67 1.43 12.51
N SER A 16 -0.30 0.40 13.27
CA SER A 16 -0.75 0.22 14.66
C SER A 16 -0.23 1.30 15.60
N LYS A 17 0.81 2.03 15.18
CA LYS A 17 1.38 3.19 15.89
C LYS A 17 0.54 4.46 15.68
N SER A 18 -0.44 4.45 14.77
CA SER A 18 -1.25 5.64 14.47
C SER A 18 -2.31 5.92 15.53
N THR A 19 -2.38 7.19 15.93
CA THR A 19 -3.41 7.78 16.80
C THR A 19 -4.48 8.55 16.03
N SER A 20 -4.40 8.61 14.70
CA SER A 20 -5.38 9.28 13.84
C SER A 20 -6.77 8.67 13.99
N VAL A 21 -7.78 9.52 14.13
CA VAL A 21 -9.19 9.12 14.32
C VAL A 21 -9.72 8.38 13.08
N GLU A 22 -9.21 8.74 11.92
CA GLU A 22 -9.48 8.16 10.60
C GLU A 22 -9.16 6.65 10.55
N PHE A 23 -8.21 6.19 11.36
CA PHE A 23 -7.81 4.79 11.45
C PHE A 23 -8.36 4.09 12.69
N ALA A 24 -9.19 4.73 13.52
CA ALA A 24 -9.67 4.16 14.78
C ALA A 24 -10.36 2.80 14.58
N ASN A 25 -11.15 2.67 13.51
CA ASN A 25 -11.94 1.47 13.20
C ASN A 25 -11.32 0.58 12.11
N LYS A 26 -10.08 0.86 11.68
CA LYS A 26 -9.40 0.08 10.64
C LYS A 26 -8.52 -1.01 11.25
N LYS A 27 -8.31 -2.10 10.51
CA LYS A 27 -7.24 -3.06 10.83
C LYS A 27 -5.90 -2.43 10.52
N LYS A 28 -5.02 -2.41 11.51
CA LYS A 28 -3.73 -1.74 11.44
C LYS A 28 -2.60 -2.76 11.29
N TYR A 29 -1.60 -2.38 10.51
CA TYR A 29 -0.36 -3.11 10.34
C TYR A 29 0.49 -3.03 11.61
N THR A 30 0.92 -4.20 12.07
CA THR A 30 1.94 -4.35 13.11
C THR A 30 3.04 -5.20 12.50
N GLY A 31 4.20 -4.60 12.27
CA GLY A 31 5.35 -5.31 11.73
C GLY A 31 5.83 -6.44 12.65
N GLN A 32 6.41 -7.46 12.04
CA GLN A 32 7.13 -8.54 12.72
C GLN A 32 8.62 -8.23 12.75
N ALA A 33 9.29 -8.55 13.85
CA ALA A 33 10.71 -8.24 14.03
C ALA A 33 11.59 -8.97 13.00
N GLU A 34 11.14 -10.11 12.51
CA GLU A 34 11.89 -11.01 11.63
C GLU A 34 11.83 -10.61 10.15
N THR A 35 10.77 -9.91 9.73
CA THR A 35 10.48 -9.68 8.30
C THR A 35 10.31 -8.20 7.95
N SER A 36 9.87 -7.37 8.90
CA SER A 36 9.63 -5.96 8.65
C SER A 36 10.92 -5.14 8.68
N VAL A 37 11.24 -4.48 7.56
CA VAL A 37 12.42 -3.64 7.41
C VAL A 37 12.01 -2.23 7.01
N SER A 38 12.49 -1.22 7.74
CA SER A 38 12.35 0.20 7.35
C SER A 38 13.32 0.55 6.25
N MET A 39 12.87 1.27 5.22
CA MET A 39 13.75 1.83 4.18
C MET A 39 14.37 3.19 4.58
N ASN A 40 14.04 3.72 5.77
CA ASN A 40 14.42 5.06 6.21
C ASN A 40 14.02 6.17 5.21
N GLU A 41 12.90 5.97 4.52
CA GLU A 41 12.28 6.92 3.59
C GLU A 41 10.89 7.28 4.13
N GLU A 42 10.57 8.57 4.14
CA GLU A 42 9.24 9.05 4.50
C GLU A 42 8.30 9.03 3.29
N TYR A 43 7.05 8.69 3.54
CA TYR A 43 5.97 8.79 2.57
C TYR A 43 5.03 9.91 2.99
N GLU A 44 4.77 10.86 2.10
CA GLU A 44 3.74 11.87 2.29
C GLU A 44 2.93 12.04 0.99
N THR A 45 1.61 12.07 1.11
CA THR A 45 0.74 12.34 -0.01
C THR A 45 -0.50 13.12 0.40
N SER A 46 -1.12 13.76 -0.57
CA SER A 46 -2.42 14.41 -0.42
C SER A 46 -3.28 14.03 -1.62
N TYR A 47 -4.47 13.50 -1.37
CA TYR A 47 -5.41 13.08 -2.40
C TYR A 47 -6.84 13.41 -2.00
N SER A 48 -7.58 14.11 -2.87
CA SER A 48 -8.99 14.46 -2.65
C SER A 48 -9.29 15.11 -1.27
N GLY A 49 -8.34 15.88 -0.73
CA GLY A 49 -8.47 16.53 0.58
C GLY A 49 -8.05 15.67 1.78
N GLU A 50 -7.74 14.39 1.56
CA GLU A 50 -7.10 13.51 2.54
C GLU A 50 -5.58 13.68 2.48
N LYS A 51 -4.93 13.62 3.64
CA LYS A 51 -3.47 13.61 3.76
C LYS A 51 -3.03 12.35 4.47
N TYR A 52 -1.93 11.77 4.01
CA TYR A 52 -1.31 10.60 4.62
C TYR A 52 0.18 10.84 4.78
N LYS A 53 0.70 10.55 5.97
CA LYS A 53 2.14 10.56 6.26
C LYS A 53 2.56 9.26 6.96
N GLY A 54 3.71 8.74 6.57
CA GLY A 54 4.16 7.41 6.96
C GLY A 54 5.63 7.13 6.66
N ASN A 55 6.03 5.88 6.89
CA ASN A 55 7.36 5.38 6.58
C ASN A 55 7.26 4.31 5.49
N VAL A 56 8.24 4.28 4.59
CA VAL A 56 8.34 3.22 3.59
C VAL A 56 8.95 1.97 4.24
N MET A 57 8.23 0.87 4.12
CA MET A 57 8.57 -0.43 4.71
C MET A 57 8.73 -1.47 3.61
N ILE A 58 9.55 -2.48 3.88
CA ILE A 58 9.63 -3.75 3.17
C ILE A 58 9.13 -4.83 4.12
N ASP A 59 8.22 -5.67 3.66
CA ASP A 59 7.81 -6.87 4.38
C ASP A 59 7.29 -7.95 3.41
N GLN A 60 6.90 -9.10 3.95
CA GLN A 60 6.24 -10.16 3.24
C GLN A 60 4.76 -9.81 3.01
N LEU A 61 4.31 -9.93 1.76
CA LEU A 61 2.89 -9.88 1.42
C LEU A 61 2.37 -11.29 1.12
N TRP A 62 1.31 -11.69 1.82
CA TRP A 62 0.55 -12.89 1.51
C TRP A 62 -0.71 -12.55 0.71
N ILE A 63 -0.85 -13.11 -0.49
CA ILE A 63 -2.02 -12.97 -1.35
C ILE A 63 -2.42 -14.33 -1.93
N ALA A 64 -3.68 -14.71 -1.77
CA ALA A 64 -4.22 -16.00 -2.24
C ALA A 64 -3.36 -17.22 -1.85
N GLY A 65 -2.76 -17.21 -0.65
CA GLY A 65 -1.89 -18.29 -0.16
C GLY A 65 -0.51 -18.35 -0.81
N ARG A 66 -0.11 -17.32 -1.55
CA ARG A 66 1.24 -17.13 -2.10
C ARG A 66 1.92 -15.98 -1.37
N MET A 67 3.25 -16.09 -1.22
CA MET A 67 4.07 -15.12 -0.50
C MET A 67 4.93 -14.34 -1.50
N ILE A 68 4.97 -13.01 -1.32
CA ILE A 68 5.85 -12.07 -2.01
C ILE A 68 6.84 -11.54 -0.96
N PRO A 69 8.15 -11.82 -1.07
CA PRO A 69 9.08 -11.67 0.06
C PRO A 69 9.52 -10.24 0.38
N HIS A 70 9.62 -9.39 -0.63
CA HIS A 70 10.17 -8.03 -0.50
C HIS A 70 9.18 -7.00 -1.01
N PHE A 71 7.97 -7.01 -0.47
CA PHE A 71 6.92 -6.10 -0.90
C PHE A 71 7.09 -4.73 -0.24
N THR A 72 7.15 -3.66 -1.03
CA THR A 72 7.31 -2.29 -0.52
C THR A 72 5.98 -1.55 -0.44
N PHE A 73 5.74 -0.90 0.69
CA PHE A 73 4.51 -0.14 0.96
C PHE A 73 4.78 0.96 2.00
N ALA A 74 3.86 1.92 2.10
CA ALA A 74 3.89 2.91 3.18
C ALA A 74 3.10 2.44 4.41
N GLU A 75 3.77 2.32 5.55
CA GLU A 75 3.15 2.24 6.87
C GLU A 75 2.72 3.66 7.29
N VAL A 76 1.41 3.95 7.22
CA VAL A 76 0.88 5.30 7.48
C VAL A 76 0.61 5.51 8.96
N VAL A 77 1.30 6.47 9.57
CA VAL A 77 1.18 6.81 10.99
C VAL A 77 0.25 7.99 11.22
N GLU A 78 0.10 8.87 10.25
CA GLU A 78 -0.77 10.04 10.31
C GLU A 78 -1.72 10.06 9.12
N SER A 79 -2.99 10.27 9.40
CA SER A 79 -4.02 10.60 8.44
C SER A 79 -4.83 11.80 8.94
N SER A 80 -5.28 12.64 8.02
CA SER A 80 -6.21 13.72 8.30
C SER A 80 -7.04 14.05 7.05
N GLY A 81 -8.24 14.60 7.26
CA GLY A 81 -9.13 15.04 6.18
C GLY A 81 -10.51 14.39 6.25
N ALA A 82 -11.31 14.60 5.20
CA ALA A 82 -12.64 14.01 5.10
C ALA A 82 -12.54 12.53 4.68
N VAL A 83 -12.16 11.67 5.62
CA VAL A 83 -12.15 10.23 5.37
C VAL A 83 -13.59 9.73 5.40
N ASP A 84 -14.02 9.15 4.28
CA ASP A 84 -15.29 8.42 4.20
C ASP A 84 -15.17 7.15 5.05
N ASP A 85 -15.71 7.24 6.26
CA ASP A 85 -15.78 6.19 7.27
C ASP A 85 -16.57 4.95 6.81
N ARG A 86 -17.33 5.07 5.72
CA ARG A 86 -18.13 3.98 5.12
C ARG A 86 -17.32 3.05 4.24
N LYS A 87 -16.06 3.35 3.97
CA LYS A 87 -15.23 2.52 3.09
C LYS A 87 -14.75 1.28 3.85
N GLY A 88 -15.23 0.10 3.44
CA GLY A 88 -14.94 -1.19 4.10
C GLY A 88 -13.51 -1.72 3.98
N TYR A 89 -12.59 -0.96 3.37
CA TYR A 89 -11.17 -1.32 3.26
C TYR A 89 -10.33 -0.56 4.30
N ASP A 90 -9.18 -1.13 4.65
CA ASP A 90 -8.24 -0.61 5.63
C ASP A 90 -7.11 0.21 4.99
N GLY A 91 -6.68 -0.21 3.79
CA GLY A 91 -5.63 0.47 3.01
C GLY A 91 -5.83 0.27 1.52
N ILE A 92 -4.88 0.74 0.71
CA ILE A 92 -4.98 0.78 -0.75
C ILE A 92 -3.69 0.24 -1.36
N PHE A 93 -3.82 -0.64 -2.35
CA PHE A 93 -2.75 -0.99 -3.29
C PHE A 93 -3.14 -0.53 -4.69
N GLY A 94 -2.47 0.52 -5.15
CA GLY A 94 -2.55 1.00 -6.52
C GLY A 94 -1.94 0.00 -7.49
N MET A 95 -2.65 -0.23 -8.58
CA MET A 95 -2.30 -1.18 -9.64
C MET A 95 -1.74 -0.48 -10.88
N ARG A 96 -1.88 0.85 -10.96
CA ARG A 96 -1.37 1.65 -12.07
C ARG A 96 0.11 1.99 -11.84
N ARG A 97 0.86 2.16 -12.94
CA ARG A 97 2.20 2.77 -12.91
C ARG A 97 2.08 4.29 -12.65
N PRO A 98 2.91 4.88 -11.77
CA PRO A 98 2.96 6.34 -11.63
C PRO A 98 3.33 7.02 -12.95
N PRO A 99 2.89 8.26 -13.19
CA PRO A 99 3.31 9.02 -14.36
C PRO A 99 4.82 9.28 -14.34
N GLU A 100 5.46 9.39 -15.51
CA GLU A 100 6.92 9.57 -15.61
C GLU A 100 7.43 10.83 -14.88
N SER A 101 6.61 11.88 -14.85
CA SER A 101 6.91 13.13 -14.14
C SER A 101 6.87 13.00 -12.61
N PHE A 102 6.53 11.84 -12.06
CA PHE A 102 6.49 11.59 -10.62
C PHE A 102 7.89 11.23 -10.10
N GLU A 103 8.55 12.23 -9.51
CA GLU A 103 9.93 12.14 -9.03
C GLU A 103 10.05 11.70 -7.56
N SER A 104 9.00 11.87 -6.75
CA SER A 104 8.99 11.50 -5.34
C SER A 104 8.68 10.02 -5.12
N CYS A 105 8.98 9.50 -3.91
CA CYS A 105 8.60 8.15 -3.48
C CYS A 105 8.99 7.05 -4.48
N LYS A 106 10.30 6.85 -4.70
CA LYS A 106 10.84 5.97 -5.76
C LYS A 106 10.33 4.53 -5.66
N PHE A 107 10.02 4.06 -4.45
CA PHE A 107 9.48 2.71 -4.24
C PHE A 107 8.17 2.46 -5.00
N LEU A 108 7.40 3.50 -5.35
CA LEU A 108 6.16 3.39 -6.11
C LEU A 108 6.38 3.12 -7.60
N LYS A 109 7.61 3.23 -8.12
CA LYS A 109 7.93 2.90 -9.52
C LYS A 109 7.78 1.41 -9.82
N THR A 110 8.15 0.55 -8.86
CA THR A 110 7.83 -0.88 -8.91
C THR A 110 6.33 -1.02 -8.70
N THR A 111 5.61 -1.60 -9.66
CA THR A 111 4.16 -1.81 -9.58
C THR A 111 3.81 -3.07 -8.79
N PHE A 112 2.54 -3.22 -8.42
CA PHE A 112 2.06 -4.46 -7.78
C PHE A 112 2.31 -5.69 -8.65
N LEU A 113 2.17 -5.55 -9.97
CA LEU A 113 2.38 -6.63 -10.92
C LEU A 113 3.85 -6.99 -11.09
N ASP A 114 4.75 -6.00 -11.02
CA ASP A 114 6.20 -6.24 -11.04
C ASP A 114 6.60 -7.15 -9.86
N PHE A 115 6.08 -6.91 -8.66
CA PHE A 115 6.33 -7.79 -7.51
C PHE A 115 5.87 -9.24 -7.71
N ILE A 116 4.71 -9.44 -8.35
CA ILE A 116 4.17 -10.78 -8.63
C ILE A 116 5.03 -11.49 -9.69
N MET A 117 5.46 -10.76 -10.72
CA MET A 117 6.35 -11.27 -11.77
C MET A 117 7.73 -11.64 -11.21
N ASP A 118 8.32 -10.78 -10.39
CA ASP A 118 9.62 -11.01 -9.76
C ASP A 118 9.60 -12.21 -8.81
N ALA A 119 8.47 -12.41 -8.11
CA ALA A 119 8.22 -13.59 -7.28
C ALA A 119 7.91 -14.86 -8.09
N LYS A 120 7.87 -14.78 -9.43
CA LYS A 120 7.57 -15.88 -10.37
C LYS A 120 6.25 -16.59 -10.07
N LEU A 121 5.25 -15.82 -9.63
CA LEU A 121 3.94 -16.35 -9.25
C LEU A 121 2.97 -16.49 -10.43
N VAL A 122 3.23 -15.80 -11.53
CA VAL A 122 2.43 -15.82 -12.76
C VAL A 122 3.34 -15.87 -13.98
N ASN A 123 2.82 -16.35 -15.11
CA ASN A 123 3.55 -16.40 -16.38
C ASN A 123 3.45 -15.09 -17.16
N ASP A 124 2.29 -14.43 -17.07
CA ASP A 124 1.98 -13.21 -17.80
C ASP A 124 1.67 -12.08 -16.83
N ALA A 125 2.18 -10.89 -17.14
CA ALA A 125 1.90 -9.66 -16.41
C ALA A 125 0.49 -9.14 -16.77
N ILE A 126 -0.55 -9.91 -16.44
CA ILE A 126 -1.95 -9.60 -16.70
C ILE A 126 -2.78 -9.90 -15.45
N PHE A 127 -3.67 -8.97 -15.09
CA PHE A 127 -4.69 -9.18 -14.08
C PHE A 127 -6.06 -8.80 -14.65
N THR A 128 -7.12 -9.45 -14.16
CA THR A 128 -8.50 -9.14 -14.52
C THR A 128 -9.36 -9.10 -13.27
N PHE A 129 -10.38 -8.25 -13.26
CA PHE A 129 -11.39 -8.21 -12.22
C PHE A 129 -12.72 -8.69 -12.78
N ARG A 130 -13.37 -9.60 -12.06
CA ARG A 130 -14.76 -9.98 -12.30
C ARG A 130 -15.57 -9.53 -11.09
N PHE A 131 -16.46 -8.57 -11.30
CA PHE A 131 -17.44 -8.15 -10.30
C PHE A 131 -18.71 -8.99 -10.49
N CYS A 132 -19.27 -9.48 -9.39
CA CYS A 132 -20.51 -10.25 -9.36
C CYS A 132 -21.67 -9.35 -8.96
#